data_AF-A0A7Z8L925-F1
#
_entry.id   AF-A0A7Z8L925-F1
#
_cell.length_a   1.000
_cell.length_b   1.000
_cell.length_c   1.000
_cell.angle_alpha   90.00
_cell.angle_beta   90.00
_cell.angle_gamma   90.00
#
_symmetry.space_group_name_H-M   'P 1'
#
loop_
_entity.id
_entity.type
_entity.pdbx_description
1 polymer ?
#
loop_
_entity_poly.entity_id
_entity_poly.type
_entity_poly.pdbx_seq_one_letter_code
_entity_poly.pdbx_strand_id
1 'polypeptide(L)'
;MPDPDCIALTFRLGKPEELPSVADAIAAHHDIAQAHGHAALGKTGRALATPTIDRAIAPDRPTLLIITRSGADFHAHCAPIHDILSHPHAPAEHLIPRYYRHLRHDIRTWIMIGPITPLPAETLATTTLRSNNRPLLEVLRTTRTANMLVRMLA
;
A
#
# COMPACT_ATOMS: atom_id res chain seq x y z
N MET A 1 16.52 15.85 9.85
CA MET A 1 15.15 15.95 9.31
C MET A 1 14.29 14.95 10.06
N PRO A 2 13.04 15.28 10.46
CA PRO A 2 12.17 14.27 11.07
C PRO A 2 11.87 13.17 10.03
N ASP A 3 12.03 11.91 10.45
CA ASP A 3 11.79 10.73 9.60
C ASP A 3 10.36 10.74 9.05
N PRO A 4 10.14 10.54 7.74
CA PRO A 4 8.81 10.65 7.16
C PRO A 4 7.93 9.49 7.66
N ASP A 5 6.80 9.85 8.26
CA ASP A 5 5.76 8.88 8.59
C ASP A 5 5.14 8.34 7.33
N CYS A 6 5.06 7.01 7.24
CA CYS A 6 4.48 6.32 6.10
C CYS A 6 3.38 5.38 6.57
N ILE A 7 2.39 5.15 5.72
CA ILE A 7 1.49 4.02 5.91
C ILE A 7 2.12 2.79 5.27
N ALA A 8 2.32 1.74 6.05
CA ALA A 8 2.54 0.41 5.55
C ALA A 8 1.20 -0.28 5.30
N LEU A 9 0.96 -0.68 4.05
CA LEU A 9 -0.10 -1.59 3.68
C LEU A 9 0.50 -2.93 3.31
N THR A 10 -0.01 -3.97 3.95
CA THR A 10 0.30 -5.32 3.49
C THR A 10 -0.61 -5.64 2.32
N PHE A 11 0.00 -5.75 1.14
CA PHE A 11 -0.73 -6.08 -0.05
C PHE A 11 -0.86 -7.59 -0.13
N ARG A 12 -2.04 -8.09 0.21
CA ARG A 12 -2.39 -9.49 0.01
C ARG A 12 -3.30 -9.58 -1.19
N LEU A 13 -2.80 -10.18 -2.25
CA LEU A 13 -3.68 -10.74 -3.27
C LEU A 13 -4.53 -11.84 -2.59
N GLY A 14 -5.83 -11.85 -2.88
CA GLY A 14 -6.77 -12.87 -2.41
C GLY A 14 -6.43 -14.29 -2.88
N LYS A 15 -7.39 -15.22 -2.83
CA LYS A 15 -7.15 -16.61 -3.21
C LYS A 15 -6.63 -16.74 -4.66
N PRO A 16 -5.78 -17.75 -4.95
CA PRO A 16 -4.85 -17.72 -6.09
C PRO A 16 -5.47 -18.01 -7.46
N GLU A 17 -6.73 -18.47 -7.52
CA GLU A 17 -7.23 -19.14 -8.73
C GLU A 17 -7.51 -18.17 -9.89
N GLU A 18 -7.57 -16.85 -9.66
CA GLU A 18 -7.81 -15.84 -10.70
C GLU A 18 -7.01 -14.52 -10.54
N LEU A 19 -6.06 -14.47 -9.59
CA LEU A 19 -5.30 -13.25 -9.32
C LEU A 19 -3.91 -13.29 -9.98
N PRO A 20 -3.41 -12.14 -10.49
CA PRO A 20 -2.06 -12.04 -11.03
C PRO A 20 -1.02 -12.44 -9.97
N SER A 21 0.21 -12.73 -10.37
CA SER A 21 1.29 -12.85 -9.38
C SER A 21 1.47 -11.52 -8.63
N VAL A 22 2.12 -11.55 -7.48
CA VAL A 22 2.46 -10.32 -6.74
C VAL A 22 3.25 -9.35 -7.61
N ALA A 23 4.20 -9.86 -8.40
CA ALA A 23 5.01 -9.05 -9.29
C ALA A 23 4.15 -8.41 -10.38
N ASP A 24 3.26 -9.19 -11.01
CA ASP A 24 2.34 -8.70 -12.05
C ASP A 24 1.35 -7.68 -11.49
N ALA A 25 0.90 -7.85 -10.25
CA ALA A 25 0.03 -6.88 -9.57
C ALA A 25 0.73 -5.54 -9.33
N ILE A 26 1.99 -5.57 -8.89
CA ILE A 26 2.81 -4.35 -8.72
C ILE A 26 3.06 -3.70 -10.08
N ALA A 27 3.45 -4.48 -11.09
CA ALA A 27 3.68 -3.98 -12.45
C ALA A 27 2.42 -3.31 -13.03
N ALA A 28 1.25 -3.94 -12.90
CA ALA A 28 0.00 -3.38 -13.41
C ALA A 28 -0.36 -2.02 -12.77
N HIS A 29 -0.10 -1.85 -11.46
CA HIS A 29 -0.29 -0.55 -10.82
C HIS A 29 0.78 0.46 -11.26
N HIS A 30 2.04 0.04 -11.37
CA HIS A 30 3.13 0.89 -11.82
C HIS A 30 2.87 1.41 -13.24
N ASP A 31 2.46 0.56 -14.17
CA ASP A 31 2.21 0.92 -15.57
C ASP A 31 1.05 1.94 -15.70
N ILE A 32 -0.03 1.73 -14.95
CA ILE A 32 -1.15 2.70 -14.89
C ILE A 32 -0.66 4.03 -14.30
N ALA A 33 0.12 4.00 -13.23
CA ALA A 33 0.64 5.21 -12.61
C ALA A 33 1.63 5.96 -13.52
N GLN A 34 2.44 5.26 -14.31
CA GLN A 34 3.29 5.86 -15.34
C GLN A 34 2.47 6.52 -16.45
N ALA A 35 1.41 5.84 -16.92
CA ALA A 35 0.59 6.33 -18.02
C ALA A 35 -0.33 7.50 -17.64
N HIS A 36 -0.86 7.51 -16.42
CA HIS A 36 -1.91 8.44 -15.98
C HIS A 36 -1.49 9.35 -14.82
N GLY A 37 -0.24 9.23 -14.35
CA GLY A 37 0.28 9.94 -13.17
C GLY A 37 -0.10 9.30 -11.83
N HIS A 38 -1.15 8.48 -11.80
CA HIS A 38 -1.56 7.73 -10.61
C HIS A 38 -2.37 6.47 -10.96
N ALA A 39 -2.38 5.49 -10.06
CA ALA A 39 -3.15 4.26 -10.13
C ALA A 39 -3.96 4.05 -8.84
N ALA A 40 -5.08 3.34 -8.94
CA ALA A 40 -5.95 3.05 -7.81
C ALA A 40 -5.56 1.74 -7.12
N LEU A 41 -5.13 1.83 -5.87
CA LEU A 41 -4.90 0.69 -5.00
C LEU A 41 -6.12 0.44 -4.12
N GLY A 42 -6.77 -0.72 -4.31
CA GLY A 42 -8.00 -1.08 -3.62
C GLY A 42 -7.78 -1.76 -2.27
N LYS A 43 -8.45 -1.28 -1.23
CA LYS A 43 -8.56 -1.97 0.07
C LYS A 43 -9.97 -2.54 0.28
N THR A 44 -10.05 -3.86 0.34
CA THR A 44 -11.27 -4.59 0.72
C THR A 44 -11.42 -4.73 2.23
N GLY A 45 -12.63 -5.07 2.69
CA GLY A 45 -12.94 -5.23 4.10
C GLY A 45 -13.21 -3.90 4.80
N ARG A 46 -12.74 -3.73 6.04
CA ARG A 46 -12.97 -2.47 6.81
C ARG A 46 -12.24 -1.31 6.14
N ALA A 47 -12.94 -0.20 5.91
CA ALA A 47 -12.37 1.05 5.44
C ALA A 47 -11.21 1.50 6.35
N LEU A 48 -10.26 2.26 5.80
CA LEU A 48 -9.30 2.98 6.62
C LEU A 48 -10.04 3.92 7.56
N ALA A 49 -9.66 3.93 8.84
CA ALA A 49 -10.23 4.86 9.79
C ALA A 49 -9.73 6.28 9.46
N THR A 50 -10.59 7.30 9.61
CA THR A 50 -10.24 8.71 9.36
C THR A 50 -8.92 9.12 10.05
N PRO A 51 -8.66 8.79 11.33
CA PRO A 51 -7.38 9.16 11.95
C PRO A 51 -6.15 8.51 11.29
N THR A 52 -6.32 7.35 10.65
CA THR A 52 -5.24 6.73 9.87
C THR A 52 -5.05 7.48 8.55
N ILE A 53 -6.12 7.85 7.87
CA ILE A 53 -6.09 8.64 6.62
C ILE A 53 -5.43 9.99 6.87
N ASP A 54 -5.87 10.73 7.88
CA ASP A 54 -5.35 12.06 8.22
C ASP A 54 -3.83 12.01 8.47
N ARG A 55 -3.37 10.98 9.20
CA ARG A 55 -1.94 10.76 9.44
C ARG A 55 -1.17 10.32 8.18
N ALA A 56 -1.83 9.65 7.24
CA ALA A 56 -1.23 9.25 5.98
C ALA A 56 -0.86 10.46 5.12
N ILE A 57 -1.77 11.43 5.06
CA ILE A 57 -1.73 12.57 4.15
C ILE A 57 -1.11 13.81 4.79
N ALA A 58 -0.93 13.82 6.12
CA ALA A 58 -0.31 14.92 6.85
C ALA A 58 1.12 15.28 6.42
N PRO A 59 2.01 14.34 6.05
CA PRO A 59 3.35 14.69 5.57
C PRO A 59 3.30 15.48 4.25
N ASP A 60 4.26 16.38 4.02
CA ASP A 60 4.39 17.12 2.75
C ASP A 60 4.54 16.21 1.52
N ARG A 61 5.03 14.99 1.74
CA ARG A 61 5.21 13.94 0.72
C ARG A 61 4.70 12.61 1.26
N PRO A 62 3.37 12.42 1.31
CA PRO A 62 2.79 11.23 1.90
C PRO A 62 3.19 10.01 1.07
N THR A 63 3.69 8.97 1.73
CA THR A 63 4.23 7.79 1.06
C THR A 63 3.58 6.53 1.60
N LEU A 64 3.23 5.66 0.67
CA LEU A 64 2.73 4.33 0.93
C LEU A 64 3.86 3.32 0.82
N LEU A 65 4.05 2.53 1.88
CA LEU A 65 4.89 1.34 1.88
C LEU A 65 4.05 0.11 1.55
N ILE A 66 4.28 -0.47 0.38
CA ILE A 66 3.60 -1.66 -0.14
C ILE A 66 4.47 -2.87 0.17
N ILE A 67 3.98 -3.76 1.03
CA ILE A 67 4.73 -4.93 1.47
C ILE A 67 4.10 -6.18 0.89
N THR A 68 4.94 -6.96 0.21
CA THR A 68 4.57 -8.22 -0.40
C THR A 68 5.43 -9.36 0.18
N ARG A 69 4.97 -10.60 0.03
CA ARG A 69 5.65 -11.77 0.57
C ARG A 69 5.78 -12.85 -0.51
N SER A 70 6.99 -13.36 -0.68
CA SER A 70 7.29 -14.50 -1.55
C SER A 70 7.95 -15.58 -0.70
N GLY A 71 7.21 -16.66 -0.39
CA GLY A 71 7.68 -17.69 0.54
C GLY A 71 7.97 -17.13 1.94
N ALA A 72 9.23 -17.18 2.37
CA ALA A 72 9.69 -16.64 3.66
C ALA A 72 10.12 -15.17 3.59
N ASP A 73 10.35 -14.64 2.38
CA ASP A 73 10.94 -13.32 2.16
C ASP A 73 9.88 -12.23 2.02
N PHE A 74 10.20 -11.05 2.53
CA PHE A 74 9.40 -9.85 2.38
C PHE A 74 10.07 -8.91 1.39
N HIS A 75 9.28 -8.39 0.45
CA HIS A 75 9.68 -7.35 -0.46
C HIS A 75 8.87 -6.10 -0.18
N ALA A 76 9.50 -4.94 -0.34
CA ALA A 76 8.87 -3.67 -0.09
C ALA A 76 9.03 -2.75 -1.29
N HIS A 77 8.01 -1.94 -1.51
CA HIS A 77 7.99 -0.90 -2.50
C HIS A 77 7.39 0.35 -1.88
N CYS A 78 7.80 1.51 -2.39
CA CYS A 78 7.23 2.79 -2.01
C CYS A 78 6.45 3.37 -3.18
N ALA A 79 5.36 4.08 -2.89
CA ALA A 79 4.64 4.88 -3.86
C ALA A 79 4.13 6.17 -3.17
N PRO A 80 4.23 7.33 -3.83
CA PRO A 80 3.63 8.55 -3.28
C PRO A 80 2.11 8.42 -3.25
N ILE A 81 1.47 8.95 -2.22
CA ILE A 81 0.01 9.00 -2.10
C ILE A 81 -0.46 10.33 -2.70
N HIS A 82 -1.38 10.27 -3.64
CA HIS A 82 -2.01 11.46 -4.22
C HIS A 82 -3.34 11.79 -3.54
N ASP A 83 -4.13 10.76 -3.24
CA ASP A 83 -5.46 10.92 -2.66
C ASP A 83 -5.94 9.60 -2.01
N ILE A 84 -6.94 9.70 -1.13
CA ILE A 84 -7.61 8.56 -0.51
C ILE A 84 -9.13 8.74 -0.62
N LEU A 85 -9.77 7.89 -1.44
CA LEU A 85 -11.21 7.92 -1.65
C LEU A 85 -11.90 6.86 -0.77
N SER A 86 -12.90 7.27 -0.02
CA SER A 86 -13.74 6.35 0.76
C SER A 86 -15.06 6.08 0.04
N HIS A 87 -15.60 4.88 0.20
CA HIS A 87 -16.91 4.51 -0.34
C HIS A 87 -17.99 5.57 0.04
N PRO A 88 -18.91 5.96 -0.87
CA PRO A 88 -19.19 5.37 -2.18
C PRO A 88 -18.31 5.87 -3.33
N HIS A 89 -17.35 6.76 -3.07
CA HIS A 89 -16.49 7.30 -4.13
C HIS A 89 -15.55 6.20 -4.65
N ALA A 90 -15.49 6.09 -5.98
CA ALA A 90 -14.59 5.19 -6.67
C ALA A 90 -13.85 5.95 -7.78
N PRO A 91 -12.58 5.62 -8.04
CA PRO A 91 -11.83 6.24 -9.11
C PRO A 91 -12.41 5.89 -10.47
N ALA A 92 -11.99 6.63 -11.50
CA ALA A 92 -12.30 6.30 -12.88
C ALA A 92 -11.76 4.91 -13.24
N GLU A 93 -12.49 4.15 -14.06
CA GLU A 93 -12.16 2.74 -14.32
C GLU A 93 -10.78 2.54 -14.96
N HIS A 94 -10.32 3.46 -15.79
CA HIS A 94 -9.01 3.39 -16.43
C HIS A 94 -7.85 3.48 -15.42
N LEU A 95 -8.09 4.02 -14.22
CA LEU A 95 -7.11 4.07 -13.13
C LEU A 95 -7.11 2.78 -12.29
N ILE A 96 -8.06 1.87 -12.51
CA ILE A 96 -8.21 0.61 -11.77
C ILE A 96 -7.57 -0.53 -12.58
N PRO A 97 -6.59 -1.26 -12.01
CA PRO A 97 -6.05 -2.46 -12.63
C PRO A 97 -7.17 -3.43 -13.01
N ARG A 98 -7.06 -4.05 -14.19
CA ARG A 98 -8.13 -4.87 -14.77
C ARG A 98 -8.66 -5.94 -13.80
N TYR A 99 -7.76 -6.59 -13.06
CA TYR A 99 -8.10 -7.62 -12.08
C TYR A 99 -8.81 -7.10 -10.82
N TYR A 100 -8.87 -5.78 -10.59
CA TYR A 100 -9.64 -5.16 -9.50
C TYR A 100 -10.99 -4.62 -9.92
N ARG A 101 -11.26 -4.50 -11.22
CA ARG A 101 -12.50 -3.87 -11.71
C ARG A 101 -13.76 -4.61 -11.25
N HIS A 102 -13.73 -5.94 -11.19
CA HIS A 102 -14.85 -6.73 -10.70
C HIS A 102 -15.09 -6.58 -9.18
N LEU A 103 -14.05 -6.21 -8.41
CA LEU A 103 -14.12 -5.95 -6.96
C LEU A 103 -14.47 -4.49 -6.64
N ARG A 104 -14.74 -3.65 -7.64
CA ARG A 104 -14.88 -2.19 -7.46
C ARG A 104 -15.91 -1.81 -6.41
N HIS A 105 -16.99 -2.59 -6.29
CA HIS A 105 -18.07 -2.36 -5.33
C HIS A 105 -17.77 -2.88 -3.91
N ASP A 106 -16.83 -3.81 -3.78
CA ASP A 106 -16.41 -4.41 -2.50
C ASP A 106 -15.28 -3.62 -1.83
N ILE A 107 -14.59 -2.78 -2.60
CA ILE A 107 -13.52 -1.93 -2.10
C ILE A 107 -14.12 -0.79 -1.30
N ARG A 108 -13.68 -0.66 -0.05
CA ARG A 108 -14.16 0.35 0.90
C ARG A 108 -13.26 1.58 0.98
N THR A 109 -12.00 1.44 0.56
CA THR A 109 -11.05 2.54 0.46
C THR A 109 -10.18 2.35 -0.77
N TRP A 110 -10.07 3.41 -1.57
CA TRP A 110 -9.12 3.51 -2.69
C TRP A 110 -8.00 4.45 -2.29
N ILE A 111 -6.77 4.07 -2.60
CA ILE A 111 -5.60 4.90 -2.37
C ILE A 111 -5.01 5.17 -3.75
N MET A 112 -5.01 6.44 -4.14
CA MET A 112 -4.45 6.87 -5.40
C MET A 112 -2.94 7.00 -5.22
N ILE A 113 -2.18 6.14 -5.88
CA ILE A 113 -0.72 6.04 -5.73
C ILE A 113 -0.03 6.45 -7.02
N GLY A 114 1.12 7.12 -6.91
CA GLY A 114 1.96 7.41 -8.06
C GLY A 114 2.86 6.22 -8.43
N PRO A 115 3.89 6.45 -9.27
CA PRO A 115 4.82 5.40 -9.69
C PRO A 115 5.45 4.66 -8.50
N ILE A 116 5.48 3.34 -8.62
CA ILE A 116 6.00 2.44 -7.59
C ILE A 116 7.53 2.29 -7.75
N THR A 117 8.28 2.45 -6.67
CA THR A 117 9.73 2.23 -6.63
C THR A 117 10.09 1.13 -5.64
N PRO A 118 11.04 0.22 -5.93
CA PRO A 118 11.50 -0.76 -4.96
C PRO A 118 12.12 -0.08 -3.74
N LEU A 119 11.86 -0.62 -2.55
CA LEU A 119 12.51 -0.20 -1.31
C LEU A 119 13.69 -1.15 -1.01
N PRO A 120 14.89 -0.62 -0.73
CA PRO A 120 16.02 -1.45 -0.32
C PRO A 120 15.72 -2.32 0.90
N ALA A 121 16.25 -3.54 0.90
CA ALA A 121 16.07 -4.49 2.00
C ALA A 121 16.61 -3.95 3.33
N GLU A 122 17.69 -3.17 3.30
CA GLU A 122 18.29 -2.52 4.46
C GLU A 122 17.33 -1.53 5.12
N THR A 123 16.67 -0.67 4.32
CA THR A 123 15.66 0.27 4.81
C THR A 123 14.44 -0.46 5.36
N LEU A 124 14.00 -1.55 4.71
CA LEU A 124 12.91 -2.38 5.22
C LEU A 124 13.26 -3.02 6.56
N ALA A 125 14.51 -3.47 6.74
CA ALA A 125 14.98 -4.11 7.96
C ALA A 125 15.02 -3.16 9.17
N THR A 126 15.24 -1.86 8.94
CA THR A 126 15.26 -0.83 10.00
C THR A 126 13.90 -0.16 10.21
N THR A 127 12.89 -0.49 9.41
CA THR A 127 11.55 0.09 9.53
C THR A 127 10.84 -0.41 10.79
N THR A 128 10.21 0.51 11.52
CA THR A 128 9.53 0.23 12.81
C THR A 128 8.11 0.76 12.85
N LEU A 129 7.27 0.18 13.71
CA LEU A 129 5.93 0.70 13.99
C LEU A 129 5.98 2.02 14.76
N ARG A 130 5.18 3.00 14.37
CA ARG A 130 5.06 4.28 15.10
C ARG A 130 4.44 4.11 16.49
N SER A 131 3.62 3.09 16.70
CA SER A 131 2.87 2.91 17.95
C SER A 131 3.73 2.43 19.11
N ASN A 132 4.76 1.62 18.85
CA ASN A 132 5.55 0.96 19.89
C ASN A 132 7.02 0.70 19.51
N ASN A 133 7.49 1.27 18.40
CA ASN A 133 8.85 1.10 17.88
C ASN A 133 9.29 -0.35 17.60
N ARG A 134 8.35 -1.31 17.54
CA ARG A 134 8.69 -2.69 17.21
C ARG A 134 9.15 -2.81 15.75
N PRO A 135 10.13 -3.68 15.44
CA PRO A 135 10.55 -3.94 14.07
C PRO A 135 9.38 -4.42 13.21
N LEU A 136 9.19 -3.81 12.04
CA LEU A 136 8.07 -4.12 11.17
C LEU A 136 8.09 -5.58 10.71
N LEU A 137 9.26 -6.09 10.31
CA LEU A 137 9.42 -7.48 9.87
C LEU A 137 9.07 -8.51 10.96
N GLU A 138 9.32 -8.21 12.23
CA GLU A 138 8.91 -9.07 13.35
C GLU A 138 7.38 -9.14 13.49
N VAL A 139 6.73 -7.99 13.36
CA VAL A 139 5.27 -7.90 13.40
C VAL A 139 4.64 -8.59 12.20
N LEU A 140 5.19 -8.41 10.99
CA LEU A 140 4.67 -9.04 9.77
C LEU A 140 4.76 -10.57 9.77
N ARG A 141 5.75 -11.14 10.48
CA ARG A 141 5.86 -12.60 10.65
C ARG A 141 4.74 -13.19 11.49
N THR A 142 4.22 -12.43 12.45
CA THR A 142 3.26 -12.90 13.45
C THR A 142 1.83 -12.41 13.22
N THR A 143 1.65 -11.37 12.40
CA THR A 143 0.37 -10.68 12.29
C THR A 143 -0.22 -10.77 10.88
N ARG A 144 -1.55 -10.87 10.81
CA ARG A 144 -2.32 -10.84 9.55
C ARG A 144 -2.85 -9.43 9.22
N THR A 145 -2.46 -8.41 9.98
CA THR A 145 -3.04 -7.06 9.87
C THR A 145 -2.71 -6.38 8.55
N ALA A 146 -3.70 -5.66 8.02
CA ALA A 146 -3.69 -5.09 6.69
C ALA A 146 -2.97 -3.71 6.59
N ASN A 147 -2.95 -2.91 7.66
CA ASN A 147 -2.44 -1.54 7.62
C ASN A 147 -1.75 -1.16 8.93
N MET A 148 -0.59 -0.50 8.85
CA MET A 148 0.22 -0.07 9.99
C MET A 148 0.82 1.31 9.71
N LEU A 149 0.95 2.17 10.72
CA LEU A 149 1.75 3.39 10.60
C LEU A 149 3.19 3.06 10.98
N VAL A 150 4.13 3.42 10.11
CA VAL A 150 5.55 3.05 10.25
C VAL A 150 6.45 4.27 10.13
N ARG A 151 7.63 4.15 10.72
CA ARG A 151 8.76 5.05 10.54
C ARG A 151 9.82 4.32 9.73
N MET A 152 10.20 4.89 8.59
CA MET A 152 11.36 4.45 7.82
C MET A 152 12.54 5.30 8.23
N LEU A 153 13.65 4.65 8.59
CA LEU A 153 14.92 5.33 8.86
C LEU A 153 15.68 5.41 7.53
N ALA A 154 15.99 6.63 7.10
CA ALA A 154 16.76 6.90 5.89
C ALA A 154 18.26 6.68 6.13
#